data_AF-A0A1H3EKA6-F1
#
_entry.id   AF-A0A1H3EKA6-F1
#
_cell.length_a   1.000
_cell.length_b   1.000
_cell.length_c   1.000
_cell.angle_alpha   90.00
_cell.angle_beta   90.00
_cell.angle_gamma   90.00
#
_symmetry.space_group_name_H-M   'P 1'
#
loop_
_entity.id
_entity.type
_entity.pdbx_description
1 polymer ?
#
loop_
_entity_poly.entity_id
_entity_poly.type
_entity_poly.pdbx_seq_one_letter_code
_entity_poly.pdbx_strand_id
1 'polypeptide(L)'
;MYDYAIRFEKDDSAPGLAVFCRDLPELNSYGDDEAHALSEALDAIETTLSIYVDQRRAVPAASPPEAGEHAIRLPALTVAKIALWNEMVARGMRKADLCRLLGVSQTQGDRLVDFTHSSKMDALEDALAKLGKRLVLSVEPAA
;
A
#
# COMPACT_ATOMS: atom_id res chain seq x y z
N MET A 1 4.75 -10.60 -0.16
CA MET A 1 5.27 -9.80 -1.29
C MET A 1 5.20 -8.30 -1.02
N TYR A 2 4.27 -7.82 -0.19
CA TYR A 2 4.15 -6.38 0.16
C TYR A 2 4.09 -6.13 1.68
N ASP A 3 4.59 -7.08 2.49
CA ASP A 3 4.73 -6.85 3.92
C ASP A 3 6.00 -6.01 4.11
N TYR A 4 5.83 -4.70 4.21
CA TYR A 4 6.95 -3.77 4.25
C TYR A 4 7.64 -3.79 5.61
N ALA A 5 8.96 -3.86 5.59
CA ALA A 5 9.77 -3.79 6.78
C ALA A 5 10.05 -2.33 7.14
N ILE A 6 9.71 -1.95 8.38
CA ILE A 6 10.02 -0.64 8.95
C ILE A 6 11.16 -0.74 9.94
N ARG A 7 11.88 0.36 10.14
CA ARG A 7 12.88 0.51 11.20
C ARG A 7 12.58 1.76 12.01
N PHE A 8 13.03 1.73 13.25
CA PHE A 8 12.99 2.88 14.14
C PHE A 8 14.36 3.54 14.21
N GLU A 9 14.38 4.86 14.18
CA GLU A 9 15.56 5.65 14.49
C GLU A 9 15.21 6.59 15.63
N LYS A 10 16.10 6.65 16.63
CA LYS A 10 15.97 7.53 17.78
C LYS A 10 16.97 8.67 17.64
N ASP A 11 16.51 9.89 17.85
CA ASP A 11 17.35 11.08 17.91
C ASP A 11 17.52 11.49 19.38
N ASP A 12 18.74 11.82 19.81
CA ASP A 12 18.98 12.31 21.18
C ASP A 12 18.44 13.74 21.38
N SER A 13 18.15 14.46 20.30
CA SER A 13 17.64 15.84 20.30
C SER A 13 16.12 15.95 20.36
N ALA A 14 15.38 14.84 20.18
CA ALA A 14 13.93 14.80 20.22
C ALA A 14 13.42 13.56 20.99
N PRO A 15 12.29 13.67 21.73
CA PRO A 15 11.65 12.47 22.27
C PRO A 15 11.12 11.56 21.14
N GLY A 16 10.87 10.29 21.46
CA GLY A 16 10.22 9.30 20.59
C GLY A 16 11.10 8.64 19.52
N LEU A 17 10.43 8.05 18.53
CA LEU A 17 11.00 7.20 17.49
C LEU A 17 10.49 7.65 16.11
N ALA A 18 11.41 7.94 15.20
CA ALA A 18 11.10 8.13 13.80
C ALA A 18 10.98 6.77 13.09
N VAL A 19 10.02 6.66 12.18
CA VAL A 19 9.72 5.43 11.44
C VAL A 19 10.08 5.60 9.97
N PHE A 20 10.88 4.67 9.46
CA PHE A 20 11.32 4.64 8.06
C PHE A 20 11.10 3.27 7.43
N CYS A 21 10.97 3.25 6.10
CA CYS A 21 10.92 2.02 5.32
C CYS A 21 11.94 2.07 4.19
N ARG A 22 12.77 1.03 4.06
CA ARG A 22 13.77 0.96 2.97
C ARG A 22 13.09 0.90 1.60
N ASP A 23 12.04 0.11 1.47
CA ASP A 23 11.35 -0.12 0.20
C ASP A 23 10.38 1.03 -0.15
N LEU A 24 10.00 1.85 0.83
CA LEU A 24 9.18 3.05 0.65
C LEU A 24 9.93 4.29 1.19
N PRO A 25 10.89 4.85 0.45
CA PRO A 25 11.75 5.95 0.94
C PRO A 25 11.00 7.23 1.30
N GLU A 26 9.80 7.43 0.75
CA GLU A 26 8.94 8.57 1.07
C GLU A 26 8.22 8.40 2.43
N LEU A 27 8.21 7.19 3.00
CA LEU A 27 7.58 6.92 4.28
C LEU A 27 8.36 7.60 5.41
N ASN A 28 7.67 8.51 6.09
CA ASN A 28 8.14 9.15 7.30
C ASN A 28 6.96 9.20 8.28
N SER A 29 7.13 8.55 9.44
CA SER A 29 6.17 8.61 10.54
C SER A 29 6.90 8.72 11.87
N TYR A 30 6.15 8.81 12.97
CA TYR A 30 6.69 8.99 14.30
C TYR A 30 5.79 8.34 15.34
N GLY A 31 6.39 7.82 16.41
CA GLY A 31 5.68 7.36 17.61
C GLY A 31 6.43 7.73 18.89
N ASP A 32 5.70 7.91 19.98
CA ASP A 32 6.29 8.25 21.29
C ASP A 32 7.08 7.10 21.90
N ASP A 33 6.70 5.87 21.56
CA ASP A 33 7.37 4.62 21.90
C ASP A 33 7.20 3.60 20.76
N GLU A 34 7.78 2.40 20.92
CA GLU A 34 7.75 1.35 19.91
C GLU A 34 6.31 0.89 19.58
N ALA A 35 5.44 0.80 20.59
CA ALA A 35 4.06 0.35 20.38
C ALA A 35 3.25 1.37 19.60
N HIS A 36 3.39 2.66 19.93
CA HIS A 36 2.79 3.76 19.18
C HIS A 36 3.37 3.83 17.75
N ALA A 37 4.68 3.70 17.58
CA ALA A 37 5.31 3.72 16.25
C ALA A 37 4.82 2.57 15.36
N LEU A 38 4.60 1.38 15.94
CA LEU A 38 4.01 0.24 15.25
C LEU A 38 2.53 0.47 14.89
N SER A 39 1.74 1.13 15.76
CA SER A 39 0.33 1.40 15.48
C SER A 39 0.16 2.40 14.33
N GLU A 40 1.06 3.38 14.22
CA GLU A 40 1.04 4.38 13.14
C GLU A 40 1.61 3.86 11.80
N ALA A 41 2.30 2.71 11.82
CA ALA A 41 3.03 2.22 10.66
C ALA A 41 2.13 1.88 9.47
N LEU A 42 0.96 1.27 9.72
CA LEU A 42 0.04 0.91 8.65
C LEU A 42 -0.51 2.14 7.93
N ASP A 43 -1.01 3.11 8.70
CA ASP A 43 -1.56 4.36 8.18
C ASP A 43 -0.49 5.16 7.42
N ALA A 44 0.75 5.17 7.92
CA ALA A 44 1.89 5.77 7.25
C ALA A 44 2.20 5.08 5.91
N ILE A 45 2.14 3.74 5.84
CA ILE A 45 2.31 3.00 4.58
C ILE A 45 1.21 3.36 3.61
N GLU A 46 -0.07 3.29 4.00
CA GLU A 46 -1.19 3.59 3.11
C GLU A 46 -1.14 5.02 2.57
N THR A 47 -0.78 5.98 3.42
CA THR A 47 -0.55 7.38 3.02
C THR A 47 0.61 7.48 2.02
N THR A 48 1.70 6.77 2.27
CA THR A 48 2.87 6.75 1.37
C THR A 48 2.53 6.14 0.02
N LEU A 49 1.72 5.08 -0.03
CA LEU A 49 1.29 4.45 -1.29
C LEU A 49 0.49 5.42 -2.17
N SER A 50 -0.26 6.37 -1.59
CA SER A 50 -0.94 7.43 -2.37
C SER A 50 0.05 8.33 -3.13
N ILE A 51 1.27 8.53 -2.63
CA ILE A 51 2.32 9.28 -3.33
C ILE A 51 2.70 8.57 -4.64
N TYR A 52 2.78 7.24 -4.63
CA TYR A 52 3.06 6.44 -5.83
C TYR A 52 1.94 6.58 -6.87
N VAL A 53 0.70 6.69 -6.41
CA VAL A 53 -0.46 6.94 -7.26
C VAL A 53 -0.38 8.32 -7.92
N ASP A 54 -0.13 9.35 -7.13
CA ASP A 54 -0.06 10.74 -7.58
C ASP A 54 1.10 10.96 -8.56
N GLN A 55 2.25 10.33 -8.28
CA GLN A 55 3.42 10.39 -9.14
C GLN A 55 3.38 9.40 -10.32
N ARG A 56 2.32 8.60 -10.44
CA ARG A 56 2.16 7.58 -11.49
C ARG A 56 3.31 6.56 -11.54
N ARG A 57 3.82 6.19 -10.37
CA ARG A 57 4.90 5.20 -10.18
C ARG A 57 4.32 3.85 -9.80
N ALA A 58 4.96 2.78 -10.23
CA ALA A 58 4.66 1.45 -9.70
C ALA A 58 5.06 1.41 -8.21
N VAL A 59 4.20 0.82 -7.40
CA VAL A 59 4.48 0.51 -6.00
C VAL A 59 5.52 -0.62 -5.96
N PRO A 60 6.65 -0.45 -5.24
CA PRO A 60 7.71 -1.45 -5.18
C PRO A 60 7.26 -2.71 -4.44
N ALA A 61 7.97 -3.82 -4.64
CA ALA A 61 7.77 -5.01 -3.81
C ALA A 61 8.51 -4.81 -2.47
N ALA A 62 8.02 -5.47 -1.41
CA ALA A 62 8.72 -5.50 -0.15
C ALA A 62 9.91 -6.46 -0.19
N SER A 63 11.02 -6.03 0.38
CA SER A 63 12.20 -6.84 0.65
C SER A 63 12.00 -7.66 1.93
N PRO A 64 12.68 -8.81 2.10
CA PRO A 64 12.69 -9.53 3.37
C PRO A 64 13.17 -8.62 4.52
N PRO A 65 12.59 -8.73 5.72
CA PRO A 65 13.04 -7.94 6.88
C PRO A 65 14.48 -8.26 7.26
N GLU A 66 15.25 -7.22 7.59
CA GLU A 66 16.59 -7.33 8.17
C GLU A 66 16.56 -7.30 9.71
N ALA A 67 17.72 -7.54 10.34
CA ALA A 67 17.83 -7.51 11.79
C ALA A 67 17.50 -6.10 12.33
N GLY A 68 16.56 -6.02 13.28
CA GLY A 68 16.08 -4.76 13.84
C GLY A 68 14.96 -4.09 13.03
N GLU A 69 14.50 -4.70 11.94
CA GLU A 69 13.31 -4.26 11.21
C GLU A 69 12.06 -5.02 11.67
N HIS A 70 10.90 -4.37 11.55
CA HIS A 70 9.60 -4.91 11.88
C HIS A 70 8.75 -5.02 10.62
N ALA A 71 8.31 -6.23 10.28
CA ALA A 71 7.44 -6.45 9.13
C ALA A 71 6.01 -6.00 9.43
N ILE A 72 5.48 -5.10 8.62
CA ILE A 72 4.09 -4.65 8.70
C ILE A 72 3.26 -5.43 7.70
N ARG A 73 2.40 -6.30 8.21
CA ARG A 73 1.47 -7.06 7.38
C ARG A 73 0.37 -6.14 6.86
N LEU A 74 0.21 -6.08 5.55
CA LEU A 74 -0.85 -5.28 4.94
C LEU A 74 -2.18 -6.02 4.90
N PRO A 75 -3.31 -5.31 5.05
CA PRO A 75 -4.62 -5.87 4.74
C PRO A 75 -4.66 -6.41 3.30
N ALA A 76 -5.34 -7.54 3.08
CA ALA A 76 -5.49 -8.14 1.76
C ALA A 76 -6.09 -7.16 0.73
N LEU A 77 -6.97 -6.25 1.20
CA LEU A 77 -7.56 -5.21 0.37
C LEU A 77 -6.50 -4.21 -0.14
N THR A 78 -5.59 -3.78 0.73
CA THR A 78 -4.46 -2.89 0.38
C THR A 78 -3.55 -3.57 -0.64
N VAL A 79 -3.23 -4.86 -0.46
CA VAL A 79 -2.46 -5.65 -1.43
C VAL A 79 -3.18 -5.77 -2.78
N ALA A 80 -4.49 -5.99 -2.79
CA ALA A 80 -5.28 -6.06 -4.03
C ALA A 80 -5.26 -4.72 -4.80
N LYS A 81 -5.28 -3.59 -4.09
CA LYS A 81 -5.12 -2.26 -4.70
C LYS A 81 -3.73 -2.05 -5.29
N ILE A 82 -2.67 -2.50 -4.60
CA ILE A 82 -1.31 -2.48 -5.14
C ILE A 82 -1.26 -3.26 -6.46
N ALA A 83 -1.85 -4.45 -6.50
CA ALA A 83 -1.89 -5.28 -7.70
C ALA A 83 -2.64 -4.59 -8.86
N LEU A 84 -3.80 -3.98 -8.58
CA LEU A 84 -4.56 -3.22 -9.58
C LEU A 84 -3.74 -2.03 -10.11
N TRP A 85 -3.17 -1.23 -9.21
CA TRP A 85 -2.40 -0.06 -9.56
C TRP A 85 -1.15 -0.40 -10.38
N ASN A 86 -0.37 -1.38 -9.96
CA ASN A 86 0.83 -1.81 -10.67
C ASN A 86 0.50 -2.35 -12.07
N GLU A 87 -0.62 -3.05 -12.23
CA GLU A 87 -1.07 -3.50 -13.55
C GLU A 87 -1.48 -2.31 -14.45
N MET A 88 -2.14 -1.29 -13.89
CA MET A 88 -2.46 -0.07 -14.63
C MET A 88 -1.19 0.65 -15.08
N VAL A 89 -0.20 0.80 -14.19
CA VAL A 89 1.10 1.41 -14.52
C VAL A 89 1.81 0.61 -15.61
N ALA A 90 1.85 -0.72 -15.51
CA ALA A 90 2.47 -1.59 -16.51
C ALA A 90 1.84 -1.45 -17.91
N ARG A 91 0.54 -1.10 -17.97
CA ARG A 91 -0.19 -0.83 -19.22
C ARG A 91 -0.17 0.63 -19.66
N GLY A 92 0.47 1.53 -18.91
CA GLY A 92 0.46 2.96 -19.17
C GLY A 92 -0.90 3.64 -18.96
N MET A 93 -1.83 2.99 -18.25
CA MET A 93 -3.19 3.48 -18.03
C MET A 93 -3.22 4.68 -17.06
N ARG A 94 -4.23 5.54 -17.22
CA ARG A 94 -4.61 6.59 -16.26
C ARG A 94 -5.88 6.17 -15.50
N LYS A 95 -6.19 6.85 -14.39
CA LYS A 95 -7.43 6.65 -13.62
C LYS A 95 -8.69 6.78 -14.50
N ALA A 96 -8.69 7.72 -15.44
CA ALA A 96 -9.79 7.90 -16.40
C ALA A 96 -9.96 6.68 -17.35
N ASP A 97 -8.88 5.97 -17.68
CA ASP A 97 -8.95 4.77 -18.51
C ASP A 97 -9.56 3.60 -17.73
N LEU A 98 -9.22 3.48 -16.44
CA LEU A 98 -9.89 2.53 -15.54
C LEU A 98 -11.40 2.82 -15.47
N CYS A 99 -11.79 4.08 -15.25
CA CYS A 99 -13.20 4.47 -15.18
C CYS A 99 -13.96 4.08 -16.46
N ARG A 100 -13.36 4.34 -17.62
CA ARG A 100 -13.94 3.99 -18.93
C ARG A 100 -14.04 2.49 -19.15
N LEU A 101 -13.02 1.73 -18.74
CA LEU A 101 -13.00 0.27 -18.84
C LEU A 101 -14.11 -0.37 -17.99
N LEU A 102 -14.37 0.19 -16.81
CA LEU A 102 -15.39 -0.31 -15.88
C LEU A 102 -16.78 0.27 -16.13
N GLY A 103 -16.90 1.36 -16.89
CA GLY A 103 -18.16 2.08 -17.08
C GLY A 103 -18.66 2.76 -15.80
N VAL A 104 -17.74 3.21 -14.94
CA VAL A 104 -18.05 3.83 -13.64
C VAL A 104 -17.71 5.32 -13.62
N SER A 105 -18.25 6.03 -12.63
CA SER A 105 -17.91 7.44 -12.40
C SER A 105 -16.46 7.63 -11.94
N GLN A 106 -15.92 8.85 -12.13
CA GLN A 106 -14.55 9.20 -11.70
C GLN A 106 -14.35 8.94 -10.20
N THR A 107 -15.31 9.34 -9.35
CA THR A 107 -15.25 9.10 -7.90
C THR A 107 -15.16 7.62 -7.55
N GLN A 108 -15.89 6.76 -8.28
CA GLN A 108 -15.84 5.31 -8.04
C GLN A 108 -14.50 4.72 -8.47
N GLY A 109 -13.97 5.12 -9.63
CA GLY A 109 -12.68 4.64 -10.11
C GLY A 109 -11.51 5.13 -9.26
N ASP A 110 -11.54 6.38 -8.80
CA ASP A 110 -10.50 6.94 -7.93
C ASP A 110 -10.37 6.15 -6.63
N ARG A 111 -11.49 5.79 -6.00
CA ARG A 111 -11.52 4.99 -4.76
C ARG A 111 -10.86 3.62 -4.90
N LEU A 112 -10.85 3.02 -6.09
CA LEU A 112 -10.23 1.70 -6.31
C LEU A 112 -8.69 1.76 -6.24
N VAL A 113 -8.10 2.93 -6.44
CA VAL A 113 -6.64 3.15 -6.43
C VAL A 113 -6.25 4.22 -5.40
N ASP A 114 -7.16 4.56 -4.49
CA ASP A 114 -6.91 5.41 -3.34
C ASP A 114 -6.65 4.51 -2.13
N PHE A 115 -5.44 4.56 -1.57
CA PHE A 115 -5.04 3.68 -0.49
C PHE A 115 -5.63 4.07 0.87
N THR A 116 -6.10 5.31 1.04
CA THR A 116 -6.68 5.79 2.32
C THR A 116 -8.20 5.68 2.38
N HIS A 117 -8.82 5.13 1.33
CA HIS A 117 -10.27 4.96 1.23
C HIS A 117 -10.66 3.48 1.19
N SER A 118 -11.66 3.04 1.96
CA SER A 118 -12.13 1.65 1.87
C SER A 118 -12.80 1.32 0.52
N SER A 119 -12.52 0.15 -0.03
CA SER A 119 -13.15 -0.38 -1.25
C SER A 119 -13.75 -1.76 -0.97
N LYS A 120 -14.74 -2.17 -1.76
CA LYS A 120 -15.25 -3.55 -1.72
C LYS A 120 -14.32 -4.46 -2.50
N MET A 121 -14.03 -5.65 -1.97
CA MET A 121 -13.18 -6.64 -2.64
C MET A 121 -13.72 -7.00 -4.03
N ASP A 122 -15.03 -7.24 -4.15
CA ASP A 122 -15.69 -7.57 -5.42
C ASP A 122 -15.39 -6.54 -6.53
N ALA A 123 -15.32 -5.25 -6.18
CA ALA A 123 -15.03 -4.20 -7.15
C ALA A 123 -13.57 -4.22 -7.63
N LEU A 124 -12.62 -4.65 -6.78
CA LEU A 124 -11.23 -4.86 -7.16
C LEU A 124 -11.08 -6.13 -8.00
N GLU A 125 -11.80 -7.21 -7.66
CA GLU A 125 -11.82 -8.44 -8.45
C GLU A 125 -12.36 -8.19 -9.87
N ASP A 126 -13.47 -7.47 -9.99
CA ASP A 126 -14.03 -7.07 -11.28
C ASP A 126 -13.04 -6.23 -12.09
N ALA A 127 -12.39 -5.25 -11.45
CA ALA A 127 -11.41 -4.40 -12.12
C ALA A 127 -10.20 -5.19 -12.62
N LEU A 128 -9.64 -6.05 -11.76
CA LEU A 128 -8.54 -6.96 -12.11
C LEU A 128 -8.94 -7.92 -13.24
N ALA A 129 -10.16 -8.47 -13.22
CA ALA A 129 -10.67 -9.36 -14.26
C ALA A 129 -10.79 -8.65 -15.61
N LYS A 130 -11.22 -7.39 -15.65
CA LYS A 130 -11.22 -6.57 -16.88
C LYS A 130 -9.81 -6.28 -17.39
N LEU A 131 -8.82 -6.32 -16.52
CA LEU A 131 -7.41 -6.31 -16.85
C LEU A 131 -6.82 -7.72 -17.06
N GLY A 132 -7.63 -8.77 -17.20
CA GLY A 132 -7.13 -10.13 -17.45
C GLY A 132 -6.30 -10.72 -16.31
N LYS A 133 -6.48 -10.21 -15.08
CA LYS A 133 -5.91 -10.77 -13.85
C LYS A 133 -7.00 -11.48 -13.06
N ARG A 134 -6.60 -12.42 -12.22
CA ARG A 134 -7.50 -13.12 -11.30
C ARG A 134 -6.93 -13.00 -9.89
N LEU A 135 -7.74 -12.47 -8.97
CA LEU A 135 -7.43 -12.50 -7.55
C LEU A 135 -7.61 -13.94 -7.05
N VAL A 136 -6.66 -14.42 -6.24
CA VAL A 136 -6.72 -15.74 -5.61
C VAL A 136 -6.47 -15.55 -4.12
N LEU A 137 -7.31 -16.16 -3.30
CA LEU A 137 -7.20 -16.13 -1.85
C LEU A 137 -6.47 -17.38 -1.34
N SER A 138 -5.52 -17.17 -0.43
CA SER A 138 -4.88 -18.21 0.38
C SER A 138 -4.96 -17.82 1.85
N VAL A 139 -5.09 -18.81 2.73
CA VAL A 139 -5.14 -18.62 4.18
C VAL A 139 -3.90 -19.26 4.79
N GLU A 140 -3.21 -18.51 5.65
CA GLU A 140 -1.99 -18.92 6.33
C GLU A 140 -2.20 -18.89 7.85
N PRO A 141 -1.40 -19.63 8.64
CA PRO A 141 -1.41 -19.49 10.09
C PRO A 141 -1.18 -18.03 10.52
N ALA A 142 -1.96 -17.57 11.50
CA ALA A 142 -1.68 -16.31 12.16
C ALA A 142 -0.42 -16.47 13.02
N ALA A 143 0.52 -15.52 12.89
CA ALA A 143 1.71 -15.43 13.74
C ALA A 143 1.36 -14.73 15.06
#